data_AF-A0A7S4P108-F1
#
_entry.id   AF-A0A7S4P108-F1
#
_cell.length_a   1.000
_cell.length_b   1.000
_cell.length_c   1.000
_cell.angle_alpha   90.00
_cell.angle_beta   90.00
_cell.angle_gamma   90.00
#
_symmetry.space_group_name_H-M   'P 1'
#
loop_
_entity.id
_entity.type
_entity.pdbx_description
1 polymer ?
#
loop_
_entity_poly.entity_id
_entity_poly.type
_entity_poly.pdbx_seq_one_letter_code
_entity_poly.pdbx_strand_id
1 'polypeptide(L)'
;VLISNVFNMLALPYLTEYTDFRGSIFATDPTIYLGGLMMEELSLQLSSPDHLSLPIPETLSALTQKQSLGGEELAEIYSVADVKSCLAKITPFSYLQERTLLPG
;
A
#
# COMPACT_ATOMS: atom_id res chain seq x y z
N VAL A 1 10.94 -2.79 5.78
CA VAL A 1 9.88 -1.77 5.97
C VAL A 1 9.02 -2.17 7.15
N LEU A 2 8.71 -1.24 8.05
CA LEU A 2 7.79 -1.44 9.16
C LEU A 2 6.57 -0.56 8.96
N ILE A 3 5.38 -1.14 9.02
CA ILE A 3 4.12 -0.42 8.86
C ILE A 3 3.56 -0.10 10.24
N SER A 4 3.52 1.19 10.56
CA SER A 4 2.99 1.70 11.84
C SER A 4 1.48 1.96 11.81
N ASN A 5 0.91 2.22 10.63
CA ASN A 5 -0.51 2.49 10.44
C ASN A 5 -0.92 2.09 9.01
N VAL A 6 -2.19 1.77 8.85
CA VAL A 6 -2.87 1.36 7.61
C VAL A 6 -2.60 2.34 6.45
N PHE A 7 -2.67 3.64 6.70
CA PHE A 7 -2.44 4.65 5.65
C PHE A 7 -1.02 4.61 5.07
N ASN A 8 -0.04 4.12 5.83
CA ASN A 8 1.34 3.97 5.36
C ASN A 8 1.53 2.75 4.45
N MET A 9 0.50 1.90 4.27
CA MET A 9 0.52 0.78 3.34
C MET A 9 0.22 1.17 1.90
N LEU A 10 -0.38 2.34 1.65
CA LEU A 10 -0.96 2.64 0.34
C LEU A 10 0.04 2.76 -0.80
N ALA A 11 1.32 3.00 -0.51
CA ALA A 11 2.40 3.00 -1.51
C ALA A 11 3.14 1.66 -1.62
N LEU A 12 2.79 0.65 -0.82
CA LEU A 12 3.49 -0.64 -0.80
C LEU A 12 3.44 -1.41 -2.12
N PRO A 13 2.32 -1.45 -2.87
CA PRO A 13 2.30 -2.20 -4.11
C PRO A 13 3.24 -1.57 -5.14
N TYR A 14 3.31 -0.23 -5.17
CA TYR A 14 4.32 0.48 -5.95
C TYR A 14 5.74 0.07 -5.54
N LEU A 15 6.05 0.14 -4.24
CA LEU A 15 7.37 -0.24 -3.72
C LEU A 15 7.74 -1.70 -4.04
N THR A 16 6.79 -2.62 -3.98
CA THR A 16 7.08 -4.07 -4.08
C THR A 16 7.05 -4.64 -5.48
N GLU A 17 6.31 -4.03 -6.41
CA GLU A 17 6.17 -4.51 -7.80
C GLU A 17 6.91 -3.63 -8.81
N TYR A 18 7.10 -2.34 -8.53
CA TYR A 18 7.67 -1.38 -9.48
C TYR A 18 9.07 -0.90 -9.07
N THR A 19 9.63 -1.44 -7.98
CA THR A 19 11.02 -1.19 -7.56
C THR A 19 11.74 -2.50 -7.23
N ASP A 20 13.07 -2.50 -7.21
CA ASP A 20 13.89 -3.66 -6.83
C ASP A 20 13.94 -3.92 -5.31
N PHE A 21 12.91 -3.51 -4.56
CA PHE A 21 12.87 -3.71 -3.11
C PHE A 21 12.74 -5.20 -2.75
N ARG A 22 13.76 -5.75 -2.08
CA ARG A 22 13.82 -7.16 -1.62
C ARG A 22 13.82 -7.32 -0.10
N GLY A 23 13.62 -6.23 0.64
CA GLY A 23 13.61 -6.27 2.10
C GLY A 23 12.34 -6.89 2.68
N SER A 24 12.40 -7.28 3.95
CA SER A 24 11.20 -7.77 4.66
C SER A 24 10.25 -6.62 5.01
N ILE A 25 8.95 -6.89 4.92
CA ILE A 25 7.87 -5.96 5.26
C ILE A 25 7.11 -6.54 6.45
N PHE A 26 6.93 -5.75 7.50
CA PHE A 26 6.26 -6.18 8.72
C PHE A 26 5.07 -5.27 9.03
N ALA A 27 3.94 -5.89 9.35
CA ALA A 27 2.72 -5.22 9.76
C ALA A 27 1.90 -6.15 10.67
N THR A 28 1.01 -5.59 11.49
CA THR A 28 0.08 -6.41 12.29
C THR A 28 -1.05 -6.96 11.41
N ASP A 29 -1.61 -8.12 11.76
CA ASP A 29 -2.75 -8.72 11.03
C ASP A 29 -3.91 -7.75 10.75
N PRO A 30 -4.42 -6.97 11.72
CA PRO A 30 -5.50 -6.03 11.44
C PRO A 30 -5.06 -4.92 10.47
N THR A 31 -3.79 -4.51 10.51
CA THR A 31 -3.23 -3.53 9.57
C THR A 31 -3.16 -4.11 8.15
N ILE A 32 -2.72 -5.38 8.01
CA ILE A 32 -2.65 -6.06 6.70
C ILE A 32 -4.04 -6.18 6.09
N TYR A 33 -5.03 -6.62 6.87
CA TYR A 33 -6.40 -6.79 6.39
C TYR A 33 -7.03 -5.46 5.94
N LEU A 34 -7.00 -4.45 6.82
CA LEU A 34 -7.62 -3.16 6.50
C LEU A 34 -6.84 -2.41 5.40
N GLY A 35 -5.51 -2.51 5.40
CA GLY A 35 -4.66 -1.91 4.38
C GLY A 35 -4.89 -2.53 3.00
N GLY A 36 -5.08 -3.85 2.93
CA GLY A 36 -5.48 -4.55 1.70
C GLY A 36 -6.74 -3.97 1.08
N LEU A 37 -7.81 -3.85 1.87
CA LEU A 37 -9.08 -3.27 1.42
C LEU A 37 -8.91 -1.83 0.92
N MET A 38 -8.13 -1.01 1.64
CA MET A 38 -7.89 0.38 1.23
C MET A 38 -7.05 0.49 -0.04
N MET A 39 -6.06 -0.38 -0.23
CA MET A 39 -5.24 -0.42 -1.44
C MET A 39 -6.07 -0.84 -2.66
N GLU A 40 -6.90 -1.87 -2.52
CA GLU A 40 -7.82 -2.31 -3.59
C GLU A 40 -8.78 -1.20 -3.97
N GLU A 41 -9.40 -0.57 -2.98
CA GLU A 41 -10.30 0.55 -3.21
C GLU A 41 -9.61 1.71 -3.94
N LEU A 42 -8.41 2.10 -3.50
CA LEU A 42 -7.66 3.21 -4.12
C LEU A 42 -7.38 2.92 -5.60
N SER A 43 -6.97 1.68 -5.93
CA SER A 43 -6.74 1.24 -7.31
C SER A 43 -8.03 1.31 -8.14
N LEU A 44 -9.16 0.90 -7.56
CA LEU A 44 -10.47 0.96 -8.22
C LEU A 44 -10.96 2.40 -8.43
N GLN A 45 -10.87 3.26 -7.42
CA GLN A 45 -11.26 4.67 -7.51
C GLN A 45 -10.47 5.44 -8.56
N LEU A 46 -9.18 5.14 -8.70
CA LEU A 46 -8.33 5.77 -9.70
C LEU A 46 -8.60 5.24 -11.12
N SER A 47 -8.94 3.95 -11.23
CA SER A 47 -9.30 3.31 -12.50
C SER A 47 -10.69 3.72 -12.98
N SER A 48 -11.64 3.89 -12.05
CA SER A 48 -13.05 4.20 -12.28
C SER A 48 -13.57 5.09 -11.15
N PRO A 49 -13.65 6.43 -11.36
CA PRO A 49 -14.03 7.39 -10.31
C PRO A 49 -15.49 7.27 -9.83
N ASP A 50 -16.32 6.45 -10.51
CA ASP A 50 -17.72 6.22 -10.16
C ASP A 50 -17.92 5.16 -9.06
N HIS A 51 -16.87 4.39 -8.73
CA HIS A 51 -16.94 3.33 -7.72
C HIS A 51 -16.47 3.84 -6.36
N LEU A 52 -17.43 3.98 -5.42
CA LEU A 52 -17.28 4.15 -3.97
C LEU A 52 -16.43 5.36 -3.51
N SER A 53 -17.03 6.23 -2.71
CA SER A 53 -16.33 7.36 -2.08
C SER A 53 -15.84 6.95 -0.68
N LEU A 54 -14.79 6.15 -0.58
CA LEU A 54 -14.15 6.01 0.73
C LEU A 54 -13.53 7.35 1.13
N PRO A 55 -13.67 7.80 2.38
CA PRO A 55 -12.98 8.98 2.88
C PRO A 55 -11.49 8.66 2.97
N ILE A 56 -10.78 8.92 1.87
CA ILE A 56 -9.32 8.89 1.84
C ILE A 56 -8.86 10.11 2.65
N PRO A 57 -7.87 9.96 3.56
CA PRO A 57 -7.31 11.11 4.28
C PRO A 57 -6.95 12.25 3.33
N GLU A 58 -7.18 13.49 3.75
CA GLU A 58 -6.85 14.69 2.96
C GLU A 58 -5.39 14.70 2.49
N THR A 59 -4.47 14.08 3.23
CA THR A 59 -3.06 13.91 2.84
C THR A 59 -2.85 13.12 1.55
N LEU A 60 -3.84 12.33 1.13
CA LEU A 60 -3.82 11.49 -0.07
C LEU A 60 -4.81 11.98 -1.14
N SER A 61 -5.60 13.01 -0.84
CA SER A 61 -6.43 13.69 -1.84
C SER A 61 -5.61 14.24 -3.00
N ALA A 62 -4.32 14.53 -2.78
CA ALA A 62 -3.37 14.90 -3.82
C ALA A 62 -3.15 13.77 -4.85
N LEU A 63 -3.18 12.50 -4.42
CA LEU A 63 -3.03 11.34 -5.31
C LEU A 63 -4.28 11.13 -6.17
N THR A 64 -5.48 11.40 -5.63
CA THR A 64 -6.73 11.23 -6.38
C THR A 64 -7.03 12.38 -7.32
N GLN A 65 -6.57 13.60 -7.01
CA GLN A 65 -6.84 14.76 -7.85
C GLN A 65 -5.94 14.87 -9.11
N LYS A 66 -5.09 13.87 -9.40
CA LYS A 66 -4.08 13.91 -10.48
C LYS A 66 -3.32 15.25 -10.50
N GLN A 67 -3.16 15.90 -9.34
CA GLN A 67 -2.43 17.15 -9.27
C GLN A 67 -0.97 16.80 -9.53
N SER A 68 -0.44 17.41 -10.58
CA SER A 68 0.93 17.33 -11.10
C SER A 68 1.99 17.40 -9.98
N LEU A 69 2.22 16.29 -9.31
CA LEU A 69 3.40 16.04 -8.48
C LEU A 69 4.58 15.69 -9.39
N GLY A 70 4.83 16.52 -10.42
CA GLY A 70 6.03 16.50 -11.27
C GLY A 70 6.44 15.16 -11.91
N GLY A 71 5.61 14.12 -11.81
CA GLY A 71 5.87 12.78 -12.31
C GLY A 71 4.68 12.34 -13.13
N GLU A 72 4.87 12.27 -14.44
CA GLU A 72 3.90 11.74 -15.40
C GLU A 72 3.55 10.25 -15.14
N GLU A 73 4.27 9.59 -14.22
CA GLU A 73 4.21 8.16 -13.90
C GLU A 73 3.19 7.75 -12.83
N LEU A 74 2.58 8.68 -12.08
CA LEU A 74 1.58 8.33 -11.04
C LEU A 74 0.22 7.94 -11.62
N ALA A 75 0.06 7.95 -12.96
CA ALA A 75 -1.21 7.71 -13.63
C ALA A 75 -1.72 6.25 -13.50
N GLU A 76 -0.86 5.30 -13.15
CA GLU A 76 -1.20 3.90 -12.88
C GLU A 76 -0.47 3.43 -11.61
N ILE A 77 -0.90 3.91 -10.44
CA ILE A 77 -0.16 3.70 -9.16
C ILE A 77 0.11 2.20 -8.91
N TYR A 78 -0.89 1.34 -9.15
CA TYR A 78 -0.80 -0.13 -9.21
C TYR A 78 -2.19 -0.75 -9.49
N SER A 79 -2.23 -2.03 -9.89
CA SER A 79 -3.46 -2.80 -10.12
C SER A 79 -3.91 -3.61 -8.89
N VAL A 80 -5.16 -4.10 -8.88
CA VAL A 80 -5.65 -5.05 -7.85
C VAL A 80 -4.82 -6.35 -7.82
N ALA A 81 -4.24 -6.76 -8.95
CA ALA A 81 -3.35 -7.92 -8.99
C ALA A 81 -2.06 -7.66 -8.22
N ASP A 82 -1.51 -6.45 -8.36
CA ASP A 82 -0.30 -6.00 -7.65
C ASP A 82 -0.56 -5.90 -6.15
N VAL A 83 -1.75 -5.48 -5.73
CA VAL A 83 -2.14 -5.46 -4.31
C VAL A 83 -2.07 -6.87 -3.72
N LYS A 84 -2.63 -7.87 -4.42
CA LYS A 84 -2.62 -9.26 -3.95
C LYS A 84 -1.20 -9.83 -3.86
N SER A 85 -0.36 -9.55 -4.85
CA SER A 85 1.04 -9.94 -4.84
C SER A 85 1.81 -9.26 -3.70
N CYS A 86 1.61 -7.95 -3.50
CA CYS A 86 2.19 -7.18 -2.42
C CYS A 86 1.81 -7.74 -1.05
N LEU A 87 0.52 -8.04 -0.80
CA LEU A 87 0.05 -8.58 0.47
C LEU A 87 0.71 -9.92 0.82
N ALA A 88 0.99 -10.77 -0.17
CA ALA A 88 1.69 -12.03 0.03
C ALA A 88 3.15 -11.86 0.48
N LYS A 89 3.76 -10.69 0.24
CA LYS A 89 5.13 -10.35 0.66
C LYS A 89 5.19 -9.79 2.10
N ILE A 90 4.05 -9.44 2.70
CA ILE A 90 3.99 -8.88 4.05
C ILE A 90 4.02 -10.00 5.08
N THR A 91 4.93 -9.90 6.03
CA THR A 91 4.99 -10.84 7.15
C THR A 91 4.19 -10.28 8.33
N PRO A 92 3.17 -11.02 8.82
CA PRO A 92 2.46 -10.67 10.04
C PRO A 92 3.42 -10.54 11.23
N PHE A 93 3.19 -9.51 12.03
CA PHE A 93 3.94 -9.24 13.24
C PHE A 93 2.98 -8.98 14.40
N SER A 94 3.02 -9.85 15.40
CA SER A 94 2.16 -9.74 16.58
C SER A 94 2.73 -8.74 17.59
N TYR A 95 1.86 -8.21 18.45
CA TYR A 95 2.28 -7.33 19.53
C TYR A 95 3.24 -8.07 20.49
N LEU A 96 4.30 -7.39 20.94
CA LEU A 96 5.38 -7.93 21.79
C LEU A 96 6.15 -9.13 21.20
N GLN A 97 6.01 -9.37 19.90
CA GLN A 97 6.84 -10.36 19.23
C GLN A 97 8.28 -9.83 19.13
N GLU A 98 9.25 -10.62 19.56
CA GLU A 98 10.67 -10.34 19.30
C GLU A 98 11.11 -11.08 18.04
N ARG A 99 11.85 -10.39 17.16
CA ARG A 99 12.49 -11.00 16.01
C ARG A 99 13.90 -10.50 15.84
N THR A 100 14.83 -11.44 15.77
CA THR A 100 16.19 -11.20 15.30
C THR A 100 16.17 -11.18 13.77
N LEU A 101 16.49 -10.03 13.18
CA LEU A 101 16.68 -9.91 11.75
C LEU A 101 18.01 -10.56 11.38
N LEU A 102 17.99 -11.65 10.61
CA LEU A 102 19.20 -12.20 10.02
C LEU A 102 19.70 -11.23 8.93
N PRO A 103 21.02 -11.02 8.79
CA PRO A 103 21.55 -10.22 7.69
C PRO A 103 21.19 -10.90 6.36
N GLY A 104 20.54 -10.15 5.48
CA GLY A 104 20.18 -10.56 4.12
C GLY A 104 21.32 -10.41 3.14
#